data_AF-A0A8S3GDE4-F1
#
_entry.id   AF-A0A8S3GDE4-F1
#
_cell.length_a   1.000
_cell.length_b   1.000
_cell.length_c   1.000
_cell.angle_alpha   90.00
_cell.angle_beta   90.00
_cell.angle_gamma   90.00
#
_symmetry.space_group_name_H-M   'P 1'
#
loop_
_entity.id
_entity.type
_entity.pdbx_description
1 polymer ?
#
loop_
_entity_poly.entity_id
_entity_poly.type
_entity_poly.pdbx_seq_one_letter_code
_entity_poly.pdbx_strand_id
1 'polypeptide(L)'
;MAYARFLSKYPAIGRDFGIPQHFGLFYAMGIGLFMEGVMSACYHICPSKQNFQFDTSFMFIIAVLNIIKIYQTRHPDINPHSAGSFSFLAAIIFITVIGV
;
A
#
# COMPACT_ATOMS: atom_id res chain seq x y z
N MET A 1 19.35 7.90 12.98
CA MET A 1 19.24 8.69 14.23
C MET A 1 19.58 10.18 14.09
N ALA A 2 20.32 10.63 13.08
CA ALA A 2 20.63 12.06 12.91
C ALA A 2 19.40 12.94 12.60
N TYR A 3 18.44 12.42 11.84
CA TYR A 3 17.22 13.14 11.44
C TYR A 3 16.28 13.47 12.61
N ALA A 4 16.09 12.53 13.55
CA ALA A 4 15.27 12.75 14.74
C ALA A 4 15.83 13.85 15.66
N ARG A 5 17.16 13.93 15.79
CA ARG A 5 17.83 15.01 16.54
C ARG A 5 17.67 16.36 15.84
N PHE A 6 17.72 16.40 14.51
CA PHE A 6 17.50 17.62 13.73
C PHE A 6 16.08 18.17 13.90
N LEU A 7 15.06 17.31 13.84
CA LEU A 7 13.65 17.66 14.06
C LEU A 7 13.37 18.17 15.49
N SER A 8 14.05 17.61 16.50
CA SER A 8 13.93 18.12 17.88
C SER A 8 14.48 19.54 18.05
N LYS A 9 15.45 19.94 17.22
CA LYS A 9 16.11 21.24 17.27
C LYS A 9 15.37 22.30 16.44
N TYR A 10 14.62 21.90 15.41
CA TYR A 10 13.81 22.77 14.57
C TYR A 10 12.38 22.22 14.40
N PRO A 11 11.53 22.33 15.44
CA PRO A 11 10.19 21.73 15.44
C PRO A 11 9.23 22.36 14.41
N ALA A 12 9.47 23.61 14.00
CA ALA A 12 8.69 24.28 12.95
C ALA A 12 8.94 23.65 11.57
N ILE A 13 10.20 23.34 11.24
CA ILE A 13 10.57 22.70 9.96
C ILE A 13 9.96 21.30 9.88
N GLY A 14 9.93 20.55 10.99
CA GLY A 14 9.32 19.22 11.03
C GLY A 14 7.80 19.19 10.90
N ARG A 15 7.13 20.29 11.25
CA ARG A 15 5.67 20.46 11.09
C ARG A 15 5.31 20.97 9.70
N ASP A 16 6.11 21.89 9.16
CA ASP A 16 5.77 22.63 7.93
C ASP A 16 6.47 22.07 6.67
N PHE A 17 7.52 21.26 6.81
CA PHE A 17 8.31 20.73 5.70
C PHE A 17 8.70 19.26 5.91
N GLY A 18 8.01 18.36 5.21
CA GLY A 18 8.39 16.95 5.11
C GLY A 18 7.23 16.05 4.68
N ILE A 19 7.50 15.02 3.88
CA ILE A 19 6.49 14.00 3.54
C ILE A 19 6.23 13.18 4.82
N PRO A 20 4.99 13.14 5.36
CA PRO A 20 4.68 12.33 6.54
C PRO A 20 5.06 10.86 6.29
N GLN A 21 5.93 10.32 7.15
CA GLN A 21 6.46 8.97 6.99
C GLN A 21 5.45 7.92 7.45
N HIS A 22 4.66 7.40 6.51
CA HIS A 22 3.77 6.25 6.72
C HIS A 22 4.51 4.94 6.51
N PHE A 23 5.23 4.46 7.54
CA PHE A 23 5.99 3.19 7.48
C PHE A 23 5.10 1.97 7.23
N GLY A 24 3.85 1.97 7.72
CA GLY A 24 2.90 0.87 7.50
C GLY A 24 2.53 0.66 6.03
N LEU A 25 2.40 1.75 5.25
CA LEU A 25 2.08 1.66 3.83
C LEU A 25 3.22 1.03 3.03
N PHE A 26 4.47 1.40 3.34
CA PHE A 26 5.64 0.79 2.71
C PHE A 26 5.79 -0.70 3.06
N TYR A 27 5.46 -1.09 4.29
CA TYR A 27 5.45 -2.50 4.70
C TYR A 27 4.37 -3.30 3.95
N ALA A 28 3.16 -2.73 3.80
CA ALA A 28 2.07 -3.33 3.04
C ALA A 28 2.44 -3.51 1.56
N MET A 29 3.07 -2.50 0.94
CA MET A 29 3.56 -2.60 -0.44
C MET A 29 4.61 -3.69 -0.60
N GLY A 30 5.56 -3.79 0.34
CA GLY A 30 6.61 -4.82 0.32
C GLY A 30 6.06 -6.24 0.47
N ILE A 31 5.16 -6.47 1.43
CA ILE A 31 4.51 -7.78 1.60
C ILE A 31 3.62 -8.11 0.40
N GLY A 32 2.87 -7.13 -0.10
CA GLY A 32 2.04 -7.29 -1.29
C GLY A 32 2.87 -7.80 -2.46
N LEU A 33 3.97 -7.11 -2.79
CA LEU A 33 4.86 -7.48 -3.89
C LEU A 33 5.49 -8.87 -3.71
N PHE A 34 5.86 -9.23 -2.48
CA PHE A 34 6.38 -10.58 -2.20
C PHE A 34 5.31 -11.65 -2.47
N MET A 35 4.08 -11.44 -1.98
CA MET A 35 2.98 -12.38 -2.19
C MET A 35 2.54 -12.48 -3.65
N GLU A 36 2.50 -11.37 -4.39
CA GLU A 36 2.27 -11.37 -5.85
C GLU A 36 3.32 -12.24 -6.55
N GLY A 37 4.61 -12.11 -6.20
CA GLY A 37 5.66 -12.96 -6.75
C GLY A 37 5.45 -14.46 -6.51
N VAL A 38 5.00 -14.83 -5.29
CA VAL A 38 4.69 -16.23 -4.96
C VAL A 38 3.47 -16.73 -5.74
N MET A 39 2.39 -15.96 -5.77
CA MET A 39 1.15 -16.36 -6.46
C MET A 39 1.32 -16.40 -7.97
N SER A 40 2.09 -15.48 -8.54
CA SER A 40 2.42 -15.47 -9.97
C SER A 40 3.25 -16.69 -10.36
N ALA A 41 4.24 -17.06 -9.53
CA ALA A 41 4.99 -18.29 -9.74
C ALA A 41 4.08 -19.54 -9.65
N CYS A 42 3.19 -19.59 -8.67
CA CYS A 42 2.22 -20.69 -8.52
C CYS A 42 1.28 -20.82 -9.74
N TYR A 43 0.82 -19.70 -10.31
CA TYR A 43 0.00 -19.70 -11.52
C TYR A 43 0.77 -20.23 -12.74
N HIS A 44 2.03 -19.83 -12.91
CA HIS A 44 2.86 -20.28 -14.03
C HIS A 44 3.30 -21.75 -13.91
N ILE A 45 3.47 -22.27 -12.69
CA ILE A 45 3.78 -23.69 -12.44
C ILE A 45 2.53 -24.57 -12.66
N CYS A 46 1.37 -24.12 -12.17
CA CYS A 46 0.11 -24.86 -12.29
C CYS A 46 -1.03 -23.89 -12.68
N PRO A 47 -1.35 -23.79 -13.99
CA PRO A 47 -2.39 -22.90 -14.46
C PRO A 47 -3.77 -23.45 -14.04
N SER A 48 -4.37 -22.78 -13.07
CA SER A 48 -5.73 -23.07 -12.59
C SER A 48 -6.52 -21.77 -12.41
N LYS A 49 -7.85 -21.83 -12.50
CA LYS A 49 -8.71 -20.64 -12.31
C LYS A 49 -8.53 -20.02 -10.92
N GLN A 50 -8.32 -20.87 -9.91
CA GLN A 50 -8.09 -20.42 -8.54
C GLN A 50 -6.76 -19.68 -8.41
N ASN A 51 -5.67 -20.20 -9.00
CA ASN A 51 -4.37 -19.53 -8.98
C ASN A 51 -4.38 -18.22 -9.77
N PHE A 52 -5.13 -18.17 -10.88
CA PHE A 52 -5.32 -16.94 -11.65
C PHE A 52 -6.05 -15.86 -10.84
N GLN A 53 -7.10 -16.24 -10.10
CA GLN A 53 -7.83 -15.33 -9.22
C GLN A 53 -6.94 -14.79 -8.11
N PHE A 54 -6.14 -15.65 -7.48
CA PHE A 54 -5.19 -15.22 -6.44
C PHE A 54 -4.09 -14.30 -6.98
N ASP A 55 -3.44 -14.64 -8.10
CA ASP A 55 -2.41 -13.79 -8.72
C ASP A 55 -2.96 -12.39 -9.04
N THR A 56 -4.07 -12.36 -9.78
CA THR A 56 -4.75 -11.12 -10.18
C THR A 56 -5.21 -10.29 -8.98
N SER A 57 -5.69 -10.93 -7.90
CA SER A 57 -6.11 -10.22 -6.69
C SER A 57 -4.97 -9.43 -6.03
N PHE A 58 -3.75 -9.99 -5.99
CA PHE A 58 -2.58 -9.31 -5.45
C PHE A 58 -2.10 -8.17 -6.36
N MET A 59 -2.21 -8.33 -7.69
CA MET A 59 -1.94 -7.22 -8.62
C MET A 59 -2.82 -6.00 -8.32
N PHE A 60 -4.13 -6.21 -8.11
CA PHE A 60 -5.05 -5.13 -7.77
C PHE A 60 -4.74 -4.48 -6.41
N ILE A 61 -4.41 -5.28 -5.40
CA ILE A 61 -4.02 -4.76 -4.07
C ILE A 61 -2.79 -3.86 -4.21
N ILE A 62 -1.75 -4.28 -4.93
CA ILE A 62 -0.53 -3.50 -5.12
C ILE A 62 -0.79 -2.24 -5.93
N ALA A 63 -1.62 -2.30 -6.97
CA ALA A 63 -2.01 -1.12 -7.75
C ALA A 63 -2.67 -0.05 -6.87
N VAL A 64 -3.57 -0.46 -5.97
CA VAL A 64 -4.26 0.45 -5.04
C VAL A 64 -3.29 1.05 -4.02
N LEU A 65 -2.40 0.24 -3.44
CA LEU A 65 -1.38 0.72 -2.51
C LEU A 65 -0.45 1.74 -3.18
N ASN A 66 -0.08 1.52 -4.44
CA ASN A 66 0.70 2.48 -5.24
C ASN A 66 -0.07 3.78 -5.49
N ILE A 67 -1.35 3.72 -5.86
CA ILE A 67 -2.19 4.92 -6.06
C ILE A 67 -2.29 5.73 -4.76
N ILE A 68 -2.53 5.06 -3.63
CA ILE A 68 -2.56 5.70 -2.30
C ILE A 68 -1.22 6.37 -2.01
N LYS A 69 -0.11 5.68 -2.27
CA LYS A 69 1.23 6.23 -2.02
C LYS A 69 1.53 7.45 -2.89
N ILE A 70 1.20 7.40 -4.18
CA ILE A 70 1.36 8.51 -5.11
C ILE A 70 0.50 9.69 -4.66
N TYR A 71 -0.76 9.44 -4.27
CA TYR A 71 -1.68 10.48 -3.79
C TYR A 71 -1.15 11.17 -2.54
N GLN A 72 -0.68 10.41 -1.54
CA GLN A 72 -0.03 10.96 -0.34
C GLN A 72 1.24 11.76 -0.65
N THR A 73 1.99 11.36 -1.69
CA THR A 73 3.22 12.06 -2.09
C THR A 73 2.91 13.37 -2.84
N ARG A 74 1.77 13.45 -3.53
CA ARG A 74 1.33 14.63 -4.29
C ARG A 74 0.52 15.62 -3.44
N HIS A 75 -0.21 15.13 -2.45
CA HIS A 75 -1.02 15.93 -1.53
C HIS A 75 -0.70 15.56 -0.07
N PRO A 76 0.46 15.99 0.47
CA PRO A 76 0.88 15.67 1.84
C PRO A 76 -0.04 16.26 2.92
N ASP A 77 -0.84 17.28 2.56
CA ASP A 77 -1.76 17.99 3.46
C ASP A 77 -3.07 17.23 3.70
N ILE A 78 -3.37 16.21 2.89
CA ILE A 78 -4.57 15.37 3.00
C ILE A 78 -4.16 13.99 3.52
N ASN A 79 -4.30 13.78 4.82
CA ASN A 79 -4.17 12.45 5.40
C ASN A 79 -5.55 11.77 5.45
N PRO A 80 -5.81 10.71 4.67
CA PRO A 80 -7.09 10.02 4.70
C PRO A 80 -7.33 9.42 6.08
N HIS A 81 -8.55 9.59 6.59
CA HIS A 81 -8.99 9.03 7.87
C HIS A 81 -8.77 7.50 7.89
N SER A 82 -8.15 6.97 8.96
CA SER A 82 -7.72 5.56 9.04
C SER A 82 -8.86 4.56 8.82
N ALA A 83 -10.07 4.82 9.36
CA ALA A 83 -11.19 3.92 9.12
C ALA A 83 -11.65 3.93 7.65
N GLY A 84 -11.50 5.05 6.95
CA GLY A 84 -11.86 5.18 5.54
C GLY A 84 -10.89 4.42 4.63
N SER A 85 -9.60 4.48 4.89
CA SER A 85 -8.58 3.75 4.12
C SER A 85 -8.66 2.23 4.34
N PHE A 86 -8.90 1.77 5.58
CA PHE A 86 -9.11 0.34 5.85
C PHE A 86 -10.43 -0.18 5.24
N SER A 87 -11.51 0.62 5.30
CA SER A 87 -12.79 0.23 4.69
C SER A 87 -12.71 0.17 3.16
N PHE A 88 -11.96 1.08 2.53
CA PHE A 88 -11.74 1.08 1.08
C PHE A 88 -10.91 -0.13 0.63
N LEU A 89 -9.83 -0.44 1.35
CA LEU A 89 -9.05 -1.67 1.13
C LEU A 89 -9.93 -2.92 1.27
N ALA A 90 -10.75 -3.00 2.31
CA ALA A 90 -11.65 -4.14 2.52
C ALA A 90 -12.69 -4.29 1.40
N ALA A 91 -13.27 -3.18 0.94
CA ALA A 91 -14.25 -3.18 -0.15
C ALA A 91 -13.62 -3.64 -1.48
N ILE A 92 -12.40 -3.20 -1.79
CA ILE A 92 -11.67 -3.61 -2.99
C ILE A 92 -11.38 -5.11 -2.95
N ILE A 93 -10.89 -5.63 -1.82
CA ILE A 93 -10.64 -7.06 -1.63
C ILE A 93 -11.93 -7.86 -1.86
N PHE A 94 -13.05 -7.39 -1.32
CA PHE A 94 -14.36 -8.05 -1.48
C PHE A 94 -14.84 -8.07 -2.94
N ILE A 95 -14.68 -6.95 -3.66
CA ILE A 95 -15.03 -6.85 -5.08
C ILE A 95 -14.15 -7.78 -5.92
N THR A 96 -12.84 -7.86 -5.65
CA THR A 96 -11.94 -8.76 -6.38
C THR A 96 -12.25 -10.23 -6.18
N VAL A 97 -12.78 -10.63 -5.01
CA VAL A 97 -13.18 -12.02 -4.75
C VAL A 97 -14.48 -12.38 -5.46
N ILE A 98 -15.39 -11.42 -5.65
CA ILE A 98 -16.69 -11.65 -6.31
C ILE A 98 -16.61 -11.51 -7.83
N GLY A 99 -15.71 -10.66 -8.33
CA GLY A 99 -15.64 -10.27 -9.74
C GLY A 99 -14.90 -11.22 -10.69
N VAL A 100 -14.27 -12.29 -10.18
CA VAL A 100 -13.56 -13.32 -10.97
C VAL A 100 -14.24 -14.67 -10.86
#